data_AF-A0A9P6MEH6-F1
#
_entry.id   AF-A0A9P6MEH6-F1
#
_cell.length_a   1.000
_cell.length_b   1.000
_cell.length_c   1.000
_cell.angle_alpha   90.00
_cell.angle_beta   90.00
_cell.angle_gamma   90.00
#
_symmetry.space_group_name_H-M   'P 1'
#
loop_
_entity.id
_entity.type
_entity.pdbx_description
1 polymer ?
#
loop_
_entity_poly.entity_id
_entity_poly.type
_entity_poly.pdbx_seq_one_letter_code
_entity_poly.pdbx_strand_id
1 'polypeptide(L)'
;FLEEKVFKTWHNGRSVLIGDACHKLLPGAGQGAVMATKDAVVLANCIYNMKDLSDKSTKDAFASYYRQRYPEAESVTKTSSVSTKVMFGHKRSDRLVRKFIMDYMPSWLKMRISK
;
A
#
# COMPACT_ATOMS: atom_id res chain seq x y z
N PHE A 1 -4.72 11.79 -13.54
CA PHE A 1 -4.78 10.51 -12.79
C PHE A 1 -3.55 10.47 -11.89
N LEU A 2 -3.70 10.27 -10.58
CA LEU A 2 -2.55 10.09 -9.70
C LEU A 2 -1.92 8.72 -10.02
N GLU A 3 -0.63 8.67 -10.31
CA GLU A 3 0.07 7.41 -10.56
C GLU A 3 0.34 6.69 -9.24
N GLU A 4 -0.09 5.43 -9.15
CA GLU A 4 0.28 4.53 -8.04
C GLU A 4 1.70 4.03 -8.25
N LYS A 5 2.51 4.03 -7.18
CA LYS A 5 3.92 3.62 -7.29
C LYS A 5 4.46 3.08 -5.99
N VAL A 6 5.22 2.00 -6.08
CA VAL A 6 6.07 1.51 -4.98
C VAL A 6 7.53 1.69 -5.39
N PHE A 7 8.28 2.42 -4.59
CA PHE A 7 9.71 2.65 -4.84
C PHE A 7 10.53 1.44 -4.39
N LYS A 8 11.69 1.20 -4.99
CA LYS A 8 12.58 0.07 -4.64
C LYS A 8 13.59 0.39 -3.53
N THR A 9 13.86 1.67 -3.29
CA THR A 9 14.87 2.12 -2.33
C THR A 9 14.18 2.87 -1.21
N TRP A 10 14.11 2.26 -0.02
CA TRP A 10 13.43 2.83 1.14
C TRP A 10 14.39 3.33 2.22
N HIS A 11 15.68 3.05 2.09
CA HIS A 11 16.68 3.50 3.04
C HIS A 11 18.03 3.70 2.35
N ASN A 12 18.83 4.60 2.91
CA ASN A 12 20.21 4.83 2.53
C ASN A 12 20.99 5.36 3.73
N GLY A 13 22.12 4.73 4.06
CA GLY A 13 22.88 5.07 5.26
C GLY A 13 22.02 4.99 6.52
N ARG A 14 21.91 6.12 7.25
CA ARG A 14 21.09 6.26 8.47
C ARG A 14 19.74 6.94 8.22
N SER A 15 19.32 7.04 6.97
CA SER A 15 18.01 7.59 6.59
C SER A 15 17.10 6.47 6.10
N VAL A 16 15.84 6.50 6.55
CA VAL A 16 14.78 5.56 6.17
C VAL A 16 13.51 6.33 5.84
N LEU A 17 12.79 5.84 4.83
CA LEU A 17 11.52 6.38 4.35
C LEU A 17 10.39 5.46 4.80
N ILE A 18 9.20 6.03 5.02
CA ILE A 18 7.97 5.30 5.36
C ILE A 18 6.76 5.95 4.67
N GLY A 19 5.64 5.24 4.57
CA GLY A 19 4.37 5.76 4.06
C GLY A 19 4.43 6.16 2.59
N ASP A 20 3.79 7.28 2.24
CA ASP A 20 3.68 7.78 0.86
C ASP A 20 5.05 8.05 0.18
N ALA A 21 6.12 8.25 0.95
CA ALA A 21 7.47 8.36 0.42
C ALA A 21 7.99 7.03 -0.18
N CYS A 22 7.45 5.90 0.27
CA CYS A 22 7.80 4.54 -0.14
C CYS A 22 6.78 3.92 -1.10
N HIS A 23 5.50 4.17 -0.85
CA HIS A 23 4.39 3.61 -1.61
C HIS A 23 3.25 4.62 -1.71
N LYS A 24 3.06 5.15 -2.92
CA LYS A 24 1.96 6.06 -3.23
C LYS A 24 0.77 5.24 -3.70
N LEU A 25 -0.25 5.18 -2.86
CA LEU A 25 -1.51 4.49 -3.13
C LEU A 25 -2.58 5.50 -3.56
N LEU A 26 -3.51 5.09 -4.42
CA LEU A 26 -4.73 5.88 -4.61
C LEU A 26 -5.55 5.88 -3.31
N PRO A 27 -6.34 6.94 -3.03
CA PRO A 27 -7.14 7.05 -1.83
C PRO A 27 -8.36 6.10 -1.88
N GLY A 28 -8.11 4.80 -1.87
CA GLY A 28 -9.10 3.76 -1.63
C GLY A 28 -9.24 3.55 -0.12
N ALA A 29 -10.40 3.89 0.44
CA ALA A 29 -10.84 3.54 1.80
C ALA A 29 -9.80 3.70 2.95
N GLY A 30 -8.89 4.68 2.87
CA GLY A 30 -7.90 4.93 3.92
C GLY A 30 -6.70 3.98 3.97
N GLN A 31 -6.46 3.17 2.93
CA GLN A 31 -5.36 2.20 2.90
C GLN A 31 -3.97 2.84 3.06
N GLY A 32 -3.76 4.06 2.54
CA GLY A 32 -2.49 4.77 2.69
C GLY A 32 -2.10 5.00 4.16
N ALA A 33 -3.04 5.50 4.97
CA ALA A 33 -2.80 5.74 6.40
C ALA A 33 -2.54 4.43 7.17
N VAL A 34 -3.29 3.37 6.88
CA VAL A 34 -3.07 2.05 7.48
C VAL A 34 -1.68 1.52 7.14
N MET A 35 -1.25 1.67 5.89
CA MET A 35 0.06 1.22 5.43
C MET A 35 1.21 2.03 6.06
N ALA A 36 1.06 3.35 6.16
CA ALA A 36 2.02 4.19 6.86
C ALA A 36 2.16 3.83 8.35
N THR A 37 1.05 3.54 9.04
CA THR A 37 1.08 3.10 10.44
C THR A 37 1.78 1.75 10.59
N LYS A 38 1.50 0.78 9.72
CA LYS A 38 2.21 -0.51 9.72
C LYS A 38 3.71 -0.35 9.49
N ASP A 39 4.11 0.55 8.60
CA ASP A 39 5.51 0.86 8.38
C ASP A 39 6.18 1.36 9.66
N ALA A 40 5.56 2.33 10.33
CA ALA A 40 6.08 2.90 11.56
C ALA A 40 6.26 1.84 12.66
N VAL A 41 5.28 0.95 12.84
CA VAL A 41 5.34 -0.13 13.83
C VAL A 41 6.46 -1.12 13.51
N VAL A 42 6.55 -1.59 12.27
CA VAL A 42 7.60 -2.56 11.89
C VAL A 42 8.98 -1.93 11.97
N LEU A 43 9.14 -0.67 11.56
CA LEU A 43 10.39 0.06 11.69
C LEU A 43 10.79 0.22 13.16
N ALA A 44 9.85 0.61 14.04
CA ALA A 44 10.10 0.74 15.47
C ALA A 44 10.57 -0.58 16.09
N ASN A 45 9.93 -1.70 15.74
CA ASN A 45 10.35 -3.03 16.18
C ASN A 45 11.76 -3.40 15.68
N CYS A 46 12.09 -3.06 14.43
CA CYS A 46 13.43 -3.32 13.88
C CYS A 46 14.50 -2.50 14.61
N ILE A 47 14.21 -1.24 14.93
CA ILE A 47 15.12 -0.35 15.68
C ILE A 47 15.27 -0.84 17.12
N TYR A 48 14.17 -1.20 17.79
CA TYR A 48 14.19 -1.70 19.16
C TYR A 48 15.05 -2.97 19.32
N ASN A 49 15.06 -3.83 18.30
CA ASN A 49 15.85 -5.07 18.30
C ASN A 49 17.31 -4.88 17.87
N MET A 50 17.77 -3.65 17.62
CA MET A 50 19.18 -3.39 17.30
C MET A 50 20.06 -3.70 18.51
N LYS A 51 21.21 -4.37 18.27
CA LYS A 51 22.17 -4.72 19.32
C LYS A 51 23.00 -3.51 19.79
N ASP A 52 23.24 -2.58 18.88
CA ASP A 52 24.04 -1.38 19.09
C ASP A 52 23.63 -0.28 18.09
N LEU A 53 24.23 0.90 18.25
CA LEU A 53 24.00 2.07 17.38
C LEU A 53 24.98 2.14 16.21
N SER A 54 25.67 1.05 15.86
CA SER A 54 26.60 1.06 14.74
C SER A 54 25.88 1.26 13.41
N ASP A 55 26.63 1.75 12.42
CA ASP A 55 26.14 1.87 11.05
C ASP A 55 25.69 0.52 10.48
N LYS A 56 26.38 -0.56 10.85
CA LYS A 56 26.04 -1.90 10.41
C LYS A 56 24.70 -2.35 11.00
N SER A 57 24.51 -2.23 12.31
CA SER A 57 23.24 -2.57 12.96
C SER A 57 22.07 -1.74 12.43
N THR A 58 22.31 -0.44 12.18
CA THR A 58 21.30 0.45 11.59
C THR A 58 20.88 -0.02 10.19
N LYS A 59 21.86 -0.31 9.32
CA LYS A 59 21.59 -0.80 7.95
C LYS A 59 20.89 -2.15 7.97
N ASP A 60 21.29 -3.06 8.85
CA ASP A 60 20.69 -4.39 9.01
C ASP A 60 19.22 -4.26 9.45
N ALA A 61 18.91 -3.34 10.37
CA ALA A 61 17.54 -3.05 10.81
C ALA A 61 16.67 -2.47 9.69
N PHE A 62 17.17 -1.48 8.95
CA PHE A 62 16.42 -0.89 7.83
C PHE A 62 16.20 -1.86 6.68
N ALA A 63 17.18 -2.73 6.39
CA ALA A 63 17.01 -3.81 5.41
C ALA A 63 16.00 -4.87 5.87
N SER A 64 15.91 -5.14 7.18
CA SER A 64 14.88 -6.01 7.75
C SER A 64 13.48 -5.39 7.59
N TYR A 65 13.34 -4.11 7.91
CA TYR A 65 12.10 -3.34 7.69
C TYR A 65 11.65 -3.41 6.22
N TYR A 66 12.55 -3.12 5.27
CA TYR A 66 12.25 -3.19 3.83
C TYR A 66 11.75 -4.58 3.41
N ARG A 67 12.45 -5.65 3.82
CA ARG A 67 12.07 -7.03 3.48
C ARG A 67 10.69 -7.42 3.99
N GLN A 68 10.30 -6.94 5.17
CA GLN A 68 8.99 -7.23 5.75
C GLN A 68 7.87 -6.44 5.06
N ARG A 69 8.12 -5.18 4.70
CA ARG A 69 7.06 -4.25 4.27
C ARG A 69 6.90 -4.13 2.76
N TYR A 70 7.97 -4.26 1.97
CA TYR A 70 7.91 -4.09 0.52
C TYR A 70 6.91 -5.07 -0.15
N PRO A 71 6.88 -6.38 0.16
CA PRO A 71 5.95 -7.31 -0.50
C PRO A 71 4.48 -6.96 -0.22
N GLU A 72 4.18 -6.52 1.00
CA GLU A 72 2.83 -6.12 1.39
C GLU A 72 2.40 -4.83 0.68
N ALA A 73 3.28 -3.83 0.66
CA ALA A 73 3.04 -2.58 -0.08
C ALA A 73 2.83 -2.81 -1.57
N GLU A 74 3.63 -3.70 -2.19
CA GLU A 74 3.49 -4.04 -3.60
C GLU A 74 2.15 -4.76 -3.88
N SER A 75 1.75 -5.70 -3.03
CA SER A 75 0.49 -6.44 -3.16
C SER A 75 -0.73 -5.51 -3.04
N VAL A 76 -0.74 -4.62 -2.05
CA VAL A 76 -1.82 -3.65 -1.83
C VAL A 76 -1.91 -2.68 -3.01
N THR A 77 -0.79 -2.19 -3.51
CA THR A 77 -0.75 -1.28 -4.66
C THR A 77 -1.29 -1.95 -5.93
N LYS A 78 -0.87 -3.19 -6.21
CA LYS A 78 -1.38 -3.97 -7.36
C LYS A 78 -2.90 -4.17 -7.26
N THR A 79 -3.40 -4.52 -6.09
CA THR A 79 -4.84 -4.75 -5.85
C THR A 79 -5.68 -3.46 -5.97
N SER A 80 -5.15 -2.36 -5.43
CA SER A 80 -5.77 -1.03 -5.52
C SER A 80 -5.91 -0.54 -6.96
N SER A 81 -4.89 -0.80 -7.80
CA SER A 81 -4.92 -0.42 -9.22
C SER A 81 -6.08 -1.06 -9.99
N VAL A 82 -6.45 -2.30 -9.64
CA VAL A 82 -7.54 -3.04 -10.28
C VAL A 82 -8.89 -2.51 -9.80
N SER A 83 -9.08 -2.40 -8.49
CA SER A 83 -10.34 -1.89 -7.92
C SER A 83 -10.63 -0.46 -8.38
N THR A 84 -9.61 0.40 -8.44
CA THR A 84 -9.77 1.76 -8.94
C THR A 84 -10.12 1.80 -10.42
N LYS A 85 -9.50 0.97 -11.27
CA LYS A 85 -9.87 0.88 -12.69
C LYS A 85 -11.31 0.42 -12.89
N VAL A 86 -11.81 -0.51 -12.07
CA VAL A 86 -13.20 -0.97 -12.15
C VAL A 86 -14.19 0.11 -11.68
N MET A 87 -13.86 0.83 -10.59
CA MET A 87 -14.71 1.88 -10.02
C MET A 87 -14.70 3.18 -10.84
N PHE A 88 -13.53 3.65 -11.25
CA PHE A 88 -13.30 4.98 -11.83
C PHE A 88 -12.65 4.96 -13.22
N GLY A 89 -12.48 3.79 -13.82
CA GLY A 89 -11.96 3.65 -15.18
C GLY A 89 -12.90 4.26 -16.22
N HIS A 90 -12.33 5.06 -17.12
CA HIS A 90 -13.08 5.76 -18.15
C HIS A 90 -13.11 5.01 -19.49
N LYS A 91 -12.41 3.86 -19.61
CA LYS A 91 -12.40 3.08 -20.86
C LYS A 91 -13.73 2.37 -21.07
N ARG A 92 -14.06 2.07 -22.34
CA ARG A 92 -15.29 1.34 -22.70
C ARG A 92 -15.36 -0.05 -22.05
N SER A 93 -14.23 -0.75 -21.94
CA SER A 93 -14.11 -2.04 -21.24
C SER A 93 -14.51 -1.94 -19.77
N ASP A 94 -14.05 -0.90 -19.07
CA ASP A 94 -14.25 -0.71 -17.64
C ASP A 94 -15.74 -0.44 -17.33
N ARG A 95 -16.43 0.29 -18.22
CA ARG A 95 -17.88 0.53 -18.14
C ARG A 95 -18.68 -0.76 -18.28
N LEU A 96 -18.27 -1.66 -19.18
CA LEU A 96 -18.95 -2.94 -19.40
C LEU A 96 -18.78 -3.87 -18.20
N VAL A 97 -17.54 -3.99 -17.69
CA VAL A 97 -17.24 -4.79 -16.49
C VAL A 97 -18.02 -4.27 -15.28
N ARG A 98 -18.02 -2.95 -15.05
CA ARG A 98 -18.77 -2.34 -13.96
C ARG A 98 -20.28 -2.58 -14.08
N LYS A 99 -20.84 -2.45 -15.29
CA LYS A 99 -22.26 -2.72 -15.53
C LYS A 99 -22.60 -4.17 -15.20
N PHE A 100 -21.81 -5.12 -15.69
CA PHE A 100 -21.99 -6.54 -15.41
C PHE A 100 -21.91 -6.86 -13.91
N ILE A 101 -20.89 -6.38 -13.21
CA ILE A 101 -20.75 -6.58 -11.76
C ILE A 101 -21.95 -6.00 -11.00
N MET A 102 -22.38 -4.78 -11.35
CA MET A 102 -23.50 -4.13 -10.68
C MET A 102 -24.83 -4.81 -10.97
N ASP A 103 -25.03 -5.34 -12.18
CA ASP A 103 -26.27 -6.03 -12.56
C ASP A 103 -26.40 -7.37 -11.81
N TYR A 104 -25.30 -8.11 -11.65
CA TYR A 104 -25.28 -9.41 -10.96
C TYR A 104 -25.02 -9.33 -9.44
N MET A 105 -24.79 -8.13 -8.90
CA MET A 105 -24.57 -7.97 -7.46
C MET A 105 -25.88 -8.18 -6.66
N PRO A 106 -25.87 -9.07 -5.64
CA PRO A 106 -27.03 -9.32 -4.80
C PRO A 106 -27.55 -8.05 -4.12
N SER A 107 -28.86 -7.93 -3.96
CA SER A 107 -29.55 -6.76 -3.41
C SER A 107 -29.09 -6.40 -1.99
N TRP A 108 -28.77 -7.39 -1.15
CA TRP A 108 -28.23 -7.16 0.20
C TRP A 108 -26.86 -6.46 0.18
N LEU A 109 -26.02 -6.73 -0.83
CA LEU A 109 -24.70 -6.13 -0.98
C LEU A 109 -24.81 -4.70 -1.54
N LYS A 110 -25.73 -4.46 -2.48
CA LYS A 110 -26.09 -3.12 -2.98
C LYS A 110 -26.51 -2.18 -1.84
N MET A 111 -27.38 -2.67 -0.95
CA MET A 111 -27.87 -1.89 0.20
C MET A 111 -26.78 -1.52 1.21
N ARG A 112 -25.74 -2.34 1.34
CA ARG A 112 -24.64 -2.14 2.30
C ARG A 112 -23.56 -1.19 1.80
N ILE A 113 -23.46 -0.97 0.49
CA ILE A 113 -22.55 0.00 -0.14
C ILE A 113 -23.20 1.39 -0.24
N SER A 114 -24.54 1.46 -0.20
CA SER A 114 -25.35 2.69 -0.28
C SER A 114 -25.54 3.43 1.06
N LYS A 115 -25.05 2.89 2.17
CA LYS A 115 -25.07 3.50 3.50
C LYS A 115 -23.65 3.86 3.91
#